data_AF-A0A8C4INN8-F1
#
_entry.id   AF-A0A8C4INN8-F1
#
_cell.length_a   1.000
_cell.length_b   1.000
_cell.length_c   1.000
_cell.angle_alpha   90.00
_cell.angle_beta   90.00
_cell.angle_gamma   90.00
#
_symmetry.space_group_name_H-M   'P 1'
#
loop_
_entity.id
_entity.type
_entity.pdbx_description
1 polymer ?
#
loop_
_entity_poly.entity_id
_entity_poly.type
_entity_poly.pdbx_seq_one_letter_code
_entity_poly.pdbx_strand_id
1 'polypeptide(L)'
;MRPRGKDTDTGEKKHKVGFVGLDPGAPESSRDGALLIAGSESTKRSSILCRPRSSISTGRPRPSKKNASYRKLQNFLYNALERPRGWAFIYHAYVFLLVFSCLILSVFATIREFKDSSESALYILEIVTIVVFGVEYIVRIWAAGCCCRYRGWRGRLKFARKPFCVIDIMVLIASVSVLAAGSQGNVFATSAIRSLRFLQILRMLRMDRRGGTWKLLGSVVYAHSKELITAWYIGFLCLILASFLVYSVEKESNDEFETYADALWWGLITLTTIGYGDKVPKTWNGRLLAATFSMIGVAFFALPAGILGSGFALKVQEQHRQKHFEKRRNPAAGLIQGAWRFYATNLSRTDLLSTWDFYEQTVAVPMYR
;
A
#
# COMPACT_ATOMS: atom_id res chain seq x y z
N MET A 1 -50.64 43.55 -37.18
CA MET A 1 -49.50 42.60 -37.17
C MET A 1 -49.68 41.62 -36.02
N ARG A 2 -49.92 40.32 -36.31
CA ARG A 2 -49.51 39.20 -35.43
C ARG A 2 -48.06 38.84 -35.83
N PRO A 3 -47.24 38.12 -35.01
CA PRO A 3 -47.63 37.02 -34.11
C PRO A 3 -46.83 37.06 -32.76
N ARG A 4 -46.80 36.12 -31.81
CA ARG A 4 -47.38 34.78 -31.57
C ARG A 4 -47.22 34.53 -30.05
N GLY A 5 -48.30 34.45 -29.29
CA GLY A 5 -48.31 33.78 -27.98
C GLY A 5 -48.97 32.41 -28.18
N LYS A 6 -48.25 31.33 -27.89
CA LYS A 6 -48.76 29.96 -27.86
C LYS A 6 -48.16 29.30 -26.61
N ASP A 7 -48.96 29.21 -25.56
CA ASP A 7 -48.82 28.15 -24.57
C ASP A 7 -50.02 27.22 -24.75
N THR A 8 -49.75 26.04 -25.31
CA THR A 8 -50.68 24.91 -25.36
C THR A 8 -50.27 23.93 -24.28
N ASP A 9 -51.19 23.74 -23.35
CA ASP A 9 -51.23 22.68 -22.36
C ASP A 9 -51.34 21.31 -23.06
N THR A 10 -50.39 20.41 -22.78
CA THR A 10 -50.53 18.96 -23.03
C THR A 10 -49.77 18.22 -21.94
N GLY A 11 -50.52 17.38 -21.21
CA GLY A 11 -50.12 16.80 -19.95
C GLY A 11 -49.00 15.76 -20.03
N GLU A 12 -48.22 15.71 -18.96
CA GLU A 12 -47.41 14.55 -18.59
C GLU A 12 -47.94 13.93 -17.29
N LYS A 13 -48.25 12.64 -17.35
CA LYS A 13 -48.70 11.83 -16.21
C LYS A 13 -47.54 11.64 -15.21
N LYS A 14 -47.63 12.28 -14.04
CA LYS A 14 -46.78 11.95 -12.87
C LYS A 14 -47.29 10.68 -12.18
N HIS A 15 -46.47 9.64 -12.15
CA HIS A 15 -46.63 8.50 -11.25
C HIS A 15 -46.39 8.95 -9.80
N LYS A 16 -47.41 8.80 -8.94
CA LYS A 16 -47.28 8.92 -7.48
C LYS A 16 -46.65 7.64 -6.93
N VAL A 17 -45.54 7.77 -6.22
CA VAL A 17 -45.08 6.77 -5.25
C VAL A 17 -44.89 7.52 -3.93
N GLY A 18 -45.73 7.18 -2.95
CA GLY A 18 -45.77 7.86 -1.65
C GLY A 18 -44.51 7.59 -0.85
N PHE A 19 -43.91 8.66 -0.34
CA PHE A 19 -42.85 8.65 0.66
C PHE A 19 -43.50 9.11 1.96
N VAL A 20 -43.56 8.24 2.97
CA VAL A 20 -43.97 8.61 4.34
C VAL A 20 -42.71 8.97 5.11
N GLY A 21 -42.67 10.19 5.60
CA GLY A 21 -41.55 10.77 6.34
C GLY A 21 -41.30 10.11 7.68
N LEU A 22 -40.03 10.09 8.06
CA LEU A 22 -39.55 9.85 9.41
C LEU A 22 -39.13 11.20 9.97
N ASP A 23 -39.83 11.66 11.01
CA ASP A 23 -39.30 12.69 11.91
C ASP A 23 -38.62 12.03 13.14
N PRO A 24 -37.68 12.74 13.79
CA PRO A 24 -36.64 12.16 14.61
C PRO A 24 -36.89 12.33 16.11
N GLY A 25 -36.44 11.37 16.94
CA GLY A 25 -36.46 11.57 18.40
C GLY A 25 -36.13 10.34 19.26
N ALA A 26 -34.82 10.10 19.46
CA ALA A 26 -34.17 9.49 20.65
C ALA A 26 -34.59 8.08 21.16
N PRO A 27 -33.83 7.47 22.09
CA PRO A 27 -32.38 7.28 22.17
C PRO A 27 -31.99 5.79 22.11
N GLU A 28 -30.69 5.52 22.04
CA GLU A 28 -30.10 4.18 22.09
C GLU A 28 -30.54 3.41 23.36
N SER A 29 -31.08 2.21 23.18
CA SER A 29 -31.04 1.18 24.21
C SER A 29 -30.56 -0.14 23.61
N SER A 30 -29.46 -0.57 24.19
CA SER A 30 -28.77 -1.83 23.96
C SER A 30 -29.55 -2.97 24.62
N ARG A 31 -29.41 -4.16 24.04
CA ARG A 31 -29.69 -5.51 24.58
C ARG A 31 -31.05 -6.12 24.28
N ASP A 32 -30.97 -7.45 24.12
CA ASP A 32 -32.05 -8.44 24.19
C ASP A 32 -32.87 -8.71 22.92
N GLY A 33 -32.22 -9.38 21.96
CA GLY A 33 -32.88 -10.15 20.89
C GLY A 33 -32.47 -11.63 20.84
N ALA A 34 -31.74 -12.14 21.83
CA ALA A 34 -31.15 -13.49 21.81
C ALA A 34 -31.53 -14.36 23.02
N LEU A 35 -32.71 -14.14 23.60
CA LEU A 35 -33.12 -14.84 24.83
C LEU A 35 -34.58 -15.33 24.77
N LEU A 36 -34.90 -16.23 23.84
CA LEU A 36 -36.17 -16.99 23.87
C LEU A 36 -36.04 -18.46 23.46
N ILE A 37 -34.88 -19.09 23.65
CA ILE A 37 -34.77 -20.56 23.66
C ILE A 37 -33.84 -20.98 24.79
N ALA A 38 -34.29 -20.84 26.03
CA ALA A 38 -33.65 -21.42 27.20
C ALA A 38 -34.72 -21.91 28.19
N GLY A 39 -34.69 -23.21 28.44
CA GLY A 39 -35.50 -23.95 29.40
C GLY A 39 -35.91 -25.29 28.76
N SER A 40 -35.62 -26.47 29.29
CA SER A 40 -34.88 -27.00 30.43
C SER A 40 -34.59 -28.44 30.00
N GLU A 41 -33.38 -28.99 30.06
CA GLU A 41 -32.86 -29.79 31.17
C GLU A 41 -31.55 -30.44 30.70
N SER A 42 -30.73 -30.81 31.68
CA SER A 42 -29.36 -31.30 31.55
C SER A 42 -29.18 -32.57 30.72
N THR A 43 -28.26 -32.54 29.76
CA THR A 43 -27.31 -33.66 29.56
C THR A 43 -26.04 -33.15 28.90
N LYS A 44 -24.88 -33.37 29.55
CA LYS A 44 -23.54 -33.07 29.01
C LYS A 44 -23.33 -33.82 27.69
N ARG A 45 -23.55 -33.17 26.54
CA ARG A 45 -23.02 -33.63 25.24
C ARG A 45 -21.68 -32.93 25.00
N SER A 46 -20.61 -33.64 25.33
CA SER A 46 -19.28 -33.40 24.80
C SER A 46 -19.37 -33.27 23.27
N SER A 47 -18.96 -32.12 22.74
CA SER A 47 -18.96 -31.86 21.31
C SER A 47 -17.98 -32.81 20.61
N ILE A 48 -18.53 -33.73 19.83
CA ILE A 48 -17.82 -34.77 19.06
C ILE A 48 -16.90 -34.17 17.96
N LEU A 49 -16.88 -32.85 17.79
CA LEU A 49 -16.11 -32.15 16.75
C LEU A 49 -14.62 -31.93 17.08
N CYS A 50 -14.15 -32.33 18.26
CA CYS A 50 -12.76 -32.09 18.71
C CYS A 50 -11.96 -33.36 19.04
N ARG A 51 -12.12 -34.47 18.30
CA ARG A 51 -11.16 -35.59 18.34
C ARG A 51 -10.25 -35.64 17.10
N PRO A 52 -8.93 -35.82 17.27
CA PRO A 52 -7.99 -35.91 16.14
C PRO A 52 -8.23 -37.20 15.36
N ARG A 53 -8.76 -37.07 14.14
CA ARG A 53 -9.07 -38.17 13.22
C ARG A 53 -7.82 -38.98 12.85
N SER A 54 -7.79 -40.26 13.22
CA SER A 54 -7.00 -41.30 12.56
C SER A 54 -7.90 -42.02 11.55
N SER A 55 -7.88 -41.61 10.29
CA SER A 55 -8.52 -42.39 9.24
C SER A 55 -7.60 -43.57 8.85
N ILE A 56 -8.09 -44.57 8.13
CA ILE A 56 -7.30 -45.50 7.31
C ILE A 56 -7.65 -45.13 5.86
N SER A 57 -6.65 -44.91 4.99
CA SER A 57 -6.90 -44.63 3.57
C SER A 57 -6.28 -45.73 2.75
N THR A 58 -7.12 -46.48 2.07
CA THR A 58 -6.75 -47.36 0.97
C THR A 58 -6.10 -46.52 -0.14
N GLY A 59 -4.91 -46.93 -0.57
CA GLY A 59 -4.33 -46.63 -1.88
C GLY A 59 -3.70 -45.25 -2.15
N ARG A 60 -4.04 -44.16 -1.45
CA ARG A 60 -3.31 -42.88 -1.59
C ARG A 60 -2.38 -42.63 -0.41
N PRO A 61 -1.06 -42.40 -0.64
CA PRO A 61 -0.16 -42.08 0.45
C PRO A 61 -0.66 -40.79 1.11
N ARG A 62 -1.06 -40.92 2.37
CA ARG A 62 -1.45 -39.76 3.18
C ARG A 62 -0.29 -38.79 3.20
N PRO A 63 -0.53 -37.48 3.04
CA PRO A 63 0.51 -36.53 3.38
C PRO A 63 0.89 -36.80 4.85
N SER A 64 2.17 -37.11 5.10
CA SER A 64 2.65 -37.37 6.45
C SER A 64 2.19 -36.23 7.39
N LYS A 65 1.84 -36.53 8.65
CA LYS A 65 1.42 -35.48 9.61
C LYS A 65 2.47 -34.34 9.70
N LYS A 66 3.76 -34.68 9.51
CA LYS A 66 4.87 -33.71 9.39
C LYS A 66 4.69 -32.74 8.21
N ASN A 67 4.20 -33.21 7.05
CA ASN A 67 3.91 -32.37 5.88
C ASN A 67 2.75 -31.40 6.10
N ALA A 68 1.77 -31.74 6.95
CA ALA A 68 0.65 -30.85 7.25
C ALA A 68 1.06 -29.69 8.17
N SER A 69 1.79 -29.97 9.26
CA SER A 69 2.33 -28.94 10.15
C SER A 69 3.34 -28.04 9.44
N TYR A 70 4.20 -28.61 8.59
CA TYR A 70 5.12 -27.87 7.73
C TYR A 70 4.39 -26.84 6.87
N ARG A 71 3.32 -27.24 6.17
CA ARG A 71 2.54 -26.35 5.30
C ARG A 71 1.78 -25.28 6.09
N LYS A 72 1.27 -25.62 7.28
CA LYS A 72 0.63 -24.65 8.17
C LYS A 72 1.61 -23.57 8.62
N LEU A 73 2.81 -23.95 9.06
CA LEU A 73 3.87 -23.02 9.44
C LEU A 73 4.30 -22.15 8.25
N GLN A 74 4.50 -22.75 7.08
CA GLN A 74 4.89 -22.04 5.87
C GLN A 74 3.85 -20.98 5.47
N ASN A 75 2.56 -21.32 5.52
CA ASN A 75 1.47 -20.37 5.25
C ASN A 75 1.35 -19.29 6.33
N PHE A 76 1.52 -19.65 7.60
CA PHE A 76 1.52 -18.69 8.71
C PHE A 76 2.63 -17.65 8.55
N LEU A 77 3.88 -18.09 8.34
CA LEU A 77 5.03 -17.22 8.13
C LEU A 77 4.89 -16.36 6.87
N TYR A 78 4.39 -16.94 5.77
CA TYR A 78 4.12 -16.18 4.55
C TYR A 78 3.08 -15.08 4.79
N ASN A 79 1.99 -15.38 5.51
CA ASN A 79 0.99 -14.37 5.82
C ASN A 79 1.54 -13.31 6.79
N ALA A 80 2.31 -13.68 7.80
CA ALA A 80 2.94 -12.72 8.72
C ALA A 80 3.91 -11.76 7.99
N LEU A 81 4.74 -12.29 7.09
CA LEU A 81 5.77 -11.52 6.38
C LEU A 81 5.23 -10.72 5.19
N GLU A 82 4.34 -11.29 4.37
CA GLU A 82 3.84 -10.64 3.15
C GLU A 82 2.55 -9.85 3.42
N ARG A 83 1.73 -10.31 4.37
CA ARG A 83 0.38 -9.78 4.64
C ARG A 83 0.14 -9.51 6.13
N PRO A 84 0.84 -8.54 6.73
CA PRO A 84 0.67 -8.27 8.16
C PRO A 84 -0.79 -7.98 8.50
N ARG A 85 -1.31 -8.75 9.46
CA ARG A 85 -2.60 -8.53 10.13
C ARG A 85 -2.40 -8.80 11.62
N GLY A 86 -3.07 -8.03 12.46
CA GLY A 86 -2.95 -8.16 13.92
C GLY A 86 -1.50 -8.06 14.39
N TRP A 87 -1.07 -9.03 15.21
CA TRP A 87 0.24 -9.08 15.86
C TRP A 87 1.45 -9.03 14.94
N ALA A 88 1.30 -9.42 13.67
CA ALA A 88 2.39 -9.32 12.70
C ALA A 88 2.90 -7.87 12.57
N PHE A 89 2.04 -6.87 12.78
CA PHE A 89 2.42 -5.46 12.72
C PHE A 89 3.58 -5.11 13.67
N ILE A 90 3.65 -5.72 14.84
CA ILE A 90 4.72 -5.47 15.84
C ILE A 90 6.09 -5.82 15.26
N TYR A 91 6.20 -6.95 14.55
CA TYR A 91 7.45 -7.34 13.89
C TYR A 91 7.87 -6.33 12.82
N HIS A 92 6.93 -5.88 11.98
CA HIS A 92 7.24 -4.88 10.95
C HIS A 92 7.60 -3.51 11.57
N ALA A 93 6.97 -3.14 12.68
CA ALA A 93 7.30 -1.94 13.44
C ALA A 93 8.72 -2.04 14.05
N TYR A 94 9.09 -3.19 14.61
CA TYR A 94 10.45 -3.42 15.10
C TYR A 94 11.50 -3.33 13.98
N VAL A 95 11.24 -3.98 12.84
CA VAL A 95 12.12 -3.90 11.66
C VAL A 95 12.21 -2.46 11.14
N PHE A 96 11.12 -1.70 11.16
CA PHE A 96 11.12 -0.27 10.81
C PHE A 96 12.01 0.52 11.76
N LEU A 97 11.82 0.37 13.07
CA LEU A 97 12.62 1.07 14.09
C LEU A 97 14.10 0.71 13.98
N LEU A 98 14.45 -0.54 13.69
CA LEU A 98 15.82 -0.99 13.48
C LEU A 98 16.47 -0.31 12.25
N VAL A 99 15.74 -0.18 11.14
CA VAL A 99 16.25 0.55 9.95
C VAL A 99 16.32 2.05 10.21
N PHE A 100 15.33 2.59 10.91
CA PHE A 100 15.24 4.01 11.23
C PHE A 100 16.36 4.45 12.20
N SER A 101 16.67 3.65 13.21
CA SER A 101 17.80 3.91 14.11
C SER A 101 19.15 3.87 13.38
N CYS A 102 19.32 2.95 12.42
CA CYS A 102 20.50 2.92 11.55
C CYS A 102 20.62 4.21 10.73
N LEU A 103 19.51 4.73 10.18
CA LEU A 103 19.52 6.01 9.45
C LEU A 103 19.91 7.17 10.36
N ILE A 104 19.31 7.25 11.56
CA ILE A 104 19.62 8.30 12.53
C ILE A 104 21.10 8.26 12.92
N LEU A 105 21.65 7.09 13.25
CA LEU A 105 23.07 6.96 13.58
C LEU A 105 23.99 7.28 12.40
N SER A 106 23.55 7.01 11.16
CA SER A 106 24.28 7.45 9.98
C SER A 106 24.33 8.98 9.85
N VAL A 107 23.30 9.70 10.31
CA VAL A 107 23.32 11.17 10.39
C VAL A 107 24.24 11.63 11.51
N PHE A 108 24.17 11.01 12.70
CA PHE A 108 25.11 11.36 13.79
C PHE A 108 26.57 11.11 13.44
N ALA A 109 26.86 10.09 12.61
CA ALA A 109 28.21 9.81 12.13
C ALA A 109 28.77 10.89 11.17
N THR A 110 27.95 11.84 10.68
CA THR A 110 28.45 12.99 9.90
C THR A 110 28.85 14.18 10.78
N ILE A 111 28.40 14.20 12.04
CA ILE A 111 28.72 15.25 13.02
C ILE A 111 30.07 14.92 13.66
N ARG A 112 31.03 15.86 13.57
CA ARG A 112 32.44 15.62 13.98
C ARG A 112 32.55 15.24 15.46
N GLU A 113 31.71 15.82 16.30
CA GLU A 113 31.68 15.65 17.75
C GLU A 113 31.24 14.25 18.17
N PHE A 114 30.37 13.59 17.40
CA PHE A 114 29.81 12.27 17.73
C PHE A 114 30.34 11.15 16.83
N LYS A 115 31.27 11.45 15.94
CA LYS A 115 31.69 10.57 14.85
C LYS A 115 32.17 9.21 15.36
N ASP A 116 33.18 9.17 16.24
CA ASP A 116 33.86 7.93 16.60
C ASP A 116 32.94 6.95 17.37
N SER A 117 32.12 7.49 18.28
CA SER A 117 31.11 6.71 19.01
C SER A 117 29.99 6.22 18.08
N SER A 118 29.53 7.07 17.15
CA SER A 118 28.45 6.74 16.23
C SER A 118 28.88 5.73 15.17
N GLU A 119 30.11 5.83 14.66
CA GLU A 119 30.66 4.87 13.70
C GLU A 119 30.80 3.47 14.30
N SER A 120 31.22 3.39 15.57
CA SER A 120 31.30 2.11 16.29
C SER A 120 29.92 1.48 16.49
N ALA A 121 28.93 2.25 16.93
CA ALA A 121 27.56 1.77 17.11
C ALA A 121 26.89 1.40 15.77
N LEU A 122 27.14 2.18 14.71
CA LEU A 122 26.63 1.94 13.37
C LEU A 122 27.19 0.63 12.80
N TYR A 123 28.47 0.35 12.99
CA TYR A 123 29.09 -0.91 12.55
C TYR A 123 28.39 -2.14 13.18
N ILE A 124 28.13 -2.10 14.49
CA ILE A 124 27.42 -3.18 15.20
C ILE A 124 26.01 -3.33 14.65
N LEU A 125 25.26 -2.23 14.52
CA LEU A 125 23.90 -2.27 13.99
C LEU A 125 23.85 -2.72 12.52
N GLU A 126 24.85 -2.37 11.72
CA GLU A 126 24.94 -2.80 10.33
C GLU A 126 25.07 -4.33 10.25
N ILE A 127 25.93 -4.94 11.08
CA ILE A 127 26.03 -6.40 11.18
C ILE A 127 24.69 -7.00 11.60
N VAL A 128 24.05 -6.48 12.66
CA VAL A 128 22.75 -6.96 13.13
C VAL A 128 21.69 -6.87 12.02
N THR A 129 21.62 -5.74 11.31
CA THR A 129 20.66 -5.55 10.22
C THR A 129 20.89 -6.48 9.04
N ILE A 130 22.15 -6.72 8.65
CA ILE A 130 22.51 -7.67 7.60
C ILE A 130 22.04 -9.08 7.98
N VAL A 131 22.30 -9.52 9.21
CA VAL A 131 21.88 -10.84 9.69
C VAL A 131 20.36 -10.95 9.71
N VAL A 132 19.67 -9.98 10.32
CA VAL A 132 18.20 -9.96 10.41
C VAL A 132 17.58 -9.98 9.01
N PHE A 133 18.08 -9.19 8.07
CA PHE A 133 17.50 -9.11 6.72
C PHE A 133 17.89 -10.28 5.83
N GLY A 134 19.10 -10.83 5.97
CA GLY A 134 19.49 -12.06 5.30
C GLY A 134 18.59 -13.23 5.72
N VAL A 135 18.37 -13.40 7.02
CA VAL A 135 17.45 -14.43 7.54
C VAL A 135 16.02 -14.17 7.09
N GLU A 136 15.52 -12.92 7.20
CA GLU A 136 14.18 -12.54 6.75
C GLU A 136 13.98 -12.86 5.25
N TYR A 137 14.96 -12.57 4.40
CA TYR A 137 14.92 -12.84 2.97
C TYR A 137 14.86 -14.34 2.67
N ILE A 138 15.71 -15.14 3.32
CA ILE A 138 15.72 -16.61 3.17
C ILE A 138 14.38 -17.21 3.64
N VAL A 139 13.91 -16.82 4.82
CA VAL A 139 12.63 -17.28 5.38
C VAL A 139 11.48 -16.89 4.46
N ARG A 140 11.49 -15.68 3.87
CA ARG A 140 10.47 -15.22 2.93
C ARG A 140 10.43 -16.07 1.65
N ILE A 141 11.57 -16.34 1.02
CA ILE A 141 11.64 -17.17 -0.20
C ILE A 141 11.17 -18.60 0.11
N TRP A 142 11.59 -19.13 1.26
CA TRP A 142 11.15 -20.46 1.71
C TRP A 142 9.63 -20.48 1.97
N ALA A 143 9.10 -19.47 2.66
CA ALA A 143 7.68 -19.34 2.99
C ALA A 143 6.80 -19.16 1.74
N ALA A 144 7.30 -18.48 0.69
CA ALA A 144 6.58 -18.29 -0.57
C ALA A 144 6.15 -19.60 -1.25
N GLY A 145 6.82 -20.72 -0.95
CA GLY A 145 6.44 -22.04 -1.43
C GLY A 145 5.10 -22.58 -0.92
N CYS A 146 4.41 -21.88 0.01
CA CYS A 146 3.05 -22.24 0.43
C CYS A 146 2.02 -21.97 -0.67
N CYS A 147 2.28 -21.01 -1.57
CA CYS A 147 1.42 -20.71 -2.69
C CYS A 147 1.67 -21.68 -3.85
N CYS A 148 0.60 -22.24 -4.41
CA CYS A 148 0.68 -23.16 -5.55
C CYS A 148 1.44 -22.54 -6.75
N ARG A 149 1.35 -21.22 -6.94
CA ARG A 149 2.02 -20.45 -8.00
C ARG A 149 3.56 -20.42 -7.90
N TYR A 150 4.12 -20.57 -6.69
CA TYR A 150 5.56 -20.46 -6.44
C TYR A 150 6.17 -21.78 -5.93
N ARG A 151 5.52 -22.90 -6.26
CA ARG A 151 5.97 -24.24 -5.86
C ARG A 151 7.20 -24.68 -6.68
N GLY A 152 8.15 -25.34 -6.01
CA GLY A 152 9.41 -25.80 -6.62
C GLY A 152 10.44 -24.69 -6.86
N TRP A 153 11.63 -25.05 -7.36
CA TRP A 153 12.74 -24.12 -7.58
C TRP A 153 12.40 -23.01 -8.59
N ARG A 154 11.79 -23.38 -9.74
CA ARG A 154 11.36 -22.42 -10.77
C ARG A 154 10.31 -21.43 -10.22
N GLY A 155 9.40 -21.90 -9.37
CA GLY A 155 8.40 -21.07 -8.71
C GLY A 155 9.01 -20.06 -7.74
N ARG A 156 10.00 -20.49 -6.94
CA ARG A 156 10.72 -19.61 -6.01
C ARG A 156 11.58 -18.57 -6.73
N LEU A 157 12.25 -18.95 -7.82
CA LEU A 157 13.00 -18.00 -8.66
C LEU A 157 12.08 -16.94 -9.28
N LYS A 158 10.88 -17.34 -9.70
CA LYS A 158 9.85 -16.40 -10.17
C LYS A 158 9.40 -15.43 -9.08
N PHE A 159 9.37 -15.86 -7.82
CA PHE A 159 9.10 -14.97 -6.68
C PHE A 159 10.25 -13.99 -6.43
N ALA A 160 11.50 -14.46 -6.47
CA ALA A 160 12.69 -13.62 -6.26
C ALA A 160 12.85 -12.50 -7.31
N ARG A 161 12.35 -12.69 -8.54
CA ARG A 161 12.35 -11.69 -9.62
C ARG A 161 11.34 -10.55 -9.45
N LYS A 162 10.54 -10.53 -8.38
CA LYS A 162 9.67 -9.38 -8.09
C LYS A 162 10.53 -8.15 -7.76
N PRO A 163 10.14 -6.93 -8.18
CA PRO A 163 10.97 -5.72 -8.04
C PRO A 163 11.42 -5.47 -6.59
N PHE A 164 10.52 -5.57 -5.61
CA PHE A 164 10.89 -5.40 -4.20
C PHE A 164 11.82 -6.50 -3.65
N CYS A 165 11.70 -7.74 -4.14
CA CYS A 165 12.62 -8.81 -3.77
C CYS A 165 14.01 -8.61 -4.39
N VAL A 166 14.08 -8.03 -5.60
CA VAL A 166 15.33 -7.64 -6.26
C VAL A 166 15.99 -6.48 -5.51
N ILE A 167 15.23 -5.48 -5.09
CA ILE A 167 15.76 -4.37 -4.28
C ILE A 167 16.30 -4.89 -2.95
N ASP A 168 15.58 -5.78 -2.26
CA ASP A 168 16.02 -6.34 -0.97
C ASP A 168 17.36 -7.12 -1.09
N ILE A 169 17.51 -7.96 -2.12
CA ILE A 169 18.78 -8.68 -2.34
C ILE A 169 19.90 -7.76 -2.81
N MET A 170 19.62 -6.76 -3.65
CA MET A 170 20.62 -5.78 -4.08
C MET A 170 21.16 -4.99 -2.89
N VAL A 171 20.27 -4.54 -2.00
CA VAL A 171 20.64 -3.82 -0.78
C VAL A 171 21.40 -4.73 0.19
N LEU A 172 21.00 -6.00 0.34
CA LEU A 172 21.72 -6.98 1.15
C LEU A 172 23.14 -7.23 0.63
N ILE A 173 23.30 -7.46 -0.68
CA ILE A 173 24.60 -7.65 -1.32
C ILE A 173 25.48 -6.41 -1.13
N ALA A 174 24.94 -5.22 -1.41
CA ALA A 174 25.69 -3.98 -1.22
C ALA A 174 26.17 -3.81 0.23
N SER A 175 25.30 -4.13 1.21
CA SER A 175 25.64 -4.02 2.64
C SER A 175 26.73 -5.01 3.06
N VAL A 176 26.68 -6.24 2.55
CA VAL A 176 27.73 -7.24 2.79
C VAL A 176 29.05 -6.82 2.15
N SER A 177 29.01 -6.30 0.91
CA SER A 177 30.21 -5.81 0.22
C SER A 177 30.88 -4.65 0.97
N VAL A 178 30.09 -3.73 1.53
CA VAL A 178 30.59 -2.64 2.38
C VAL A 178 31.33 -3.19 3.61
N LEU A 179 30.71 -4.14 4.30
CA LEU A 179 31.29 -4.74 5.50
C LEU A 179 32.58 -5.53 5.19
N ALA A 180 32.60 -6.26 4.09
CA ALA A 180 33.76 -7.04 3.64
C ALA A 180 34.93 -6.14 3.18
N ALA A 181 34.64 -5.02 2.54
CA ALA A 181 35.67 -4.05 2.13
C ALA A 181 36.24 -3.28 3.34
N GLY A 182 35.43 -3.03 4.37
CA GLY A 182 35.86 -2.35 5.58
C GLY A 182 36.83 -3.15 6.46
N SER A 183 36.77 -4.49 6.43
CA SER A 183 37.66 -5.34 7.21
C SER A 183 39.09 -5.45 6.65
N GLN A 184 39.28 -5.17 5.35
CA GLN A 184 40.57 -5.31 4.67
C GLN A 184 41.46 -4.06 4.75
N GLY A 185 41.08 -3.03 5.54
CA GLY A 185 41.92 -1.85 5.80
C GLY A 185 42.26 -0.99 4.58
N ASN A 186 41.61 -1.22 3.43
CA ASN A 186 41.98 -0.61 2.18
C ASN A 186 41.51 0.85 2.14
N VAL A 187 42.42 1.82 2.02
CA VAL A 187 42.13 3.27 2.18
C VAL A 187 41.13 3.80 1.13
N PHE A 188 41.10 3.18 -0.06
CA PHE A 188 40.09 3.44 -1.09
C PHE A 188 38.69 2.92 -0.69
N ALA A 189 38.63 1.83 0.08
CA ALA A 189 37.37 1.31 0.59
C ALA A 189 36.74 2.30 1.57
N THR A 190 37.52 3.00 2.42
CA THR A 190 36.98 3.96 3.41
C THR A 190 36.17 5.10 2.77
N SER A 191 36.58 5.60 1.60
CA SER A 191 35.84 6.63 0.85
C SER A 191 34.58 6.07 0.19
N ALA A 192 34.68 4.91 -0.47
CA ALA A 192 33.53 4.23 -1.09
C ALA A 192 32.48 3.78 -0.06
N ILE A 193 32.92 3.29 1.11
CA ILE A 193 32.08 2.89 2.25
C ILE A 193 31.23 4.07 2.74
N ARG A 194 31.75 5.30 2.74
CA ARG A 194 30.99 6.50 3.15
C ARG A 194 29.84 6.79 2.17
N SER A 195 30.07 6.69 0.87
CA SER A 195 29.04 6.91 -0.14
C SER A 195 28.00 5.77 -0.19
N LEU A 196 28.41 4.54 0.16
CA LEU A 196 27.50 3.41 0.24
C LEU A 196 26.57 3.47 1.48
N ARG A 197 26.85 4.32 2.47
CA ARG A 197 25.87 4.65 3.54
C ARG A 197 24.57 5.24 2.97
N PHE A 198 24.63 5.93 1.83
CA PHE A 198 23.42 6.41 1.14
C PHE A 198 22.50 5.26 0.68
N LEU A 199 23.05 4.07 0.37
CA LEU A 199 22.24 2.89 0.06
C LEU A 199 21.39 2.41 1.25
N GLN A 200 21.69 2.84 2.47
CA GLN A 200 20.87 2.53 3.64
C GLN A 200 19.49 3.19 3.53
N ILE A 201 19.34 4.32 2.84
CA ILE A 201 18.04 4.94 2.56
C ILE A 201 17.18 4.00 1.70
N LEU A 202 17.80 3.21 0.80
CA LEU A 202 17.09 2.20 0.02
C LEU A 202 16.49 1.09 0.90
N ARG A 203 17.00 0.87 2.12
CA ARG A 203 16.40 -0.08 3.09
C ARG A 203 15.02 0.38 3.55
N MET A 204 14.66 1.66 3.45
CA MET A 204 13.31 2.14 3.77
C MET A 204 12.31 1.84 2.65
N LEU A 205 12.75 1.87 1.40
CA LEU A 205 11.90 1.59 0.23
C LEU A 205 11.28 0.18 0.26
N ARG A 206 11.96 -0.79 0.89
CA ARG A 206 11.44 -2.15 1.02
C ARG A 206 10.34 -2.32 2.09
N MET A 207 10.07 -1.28 2.89
CA MET A 207 8.94 -1.29 3.84
C MET A 207 7.61 -1.43 3.08
N ASP A 208 7.50 -0.90 1.86
CA ASP A 208 6.36 -1.14 0.97
C ASP A 208 6.50 -2.47 0.20
N ARG A 209 6.34 -3.59 0.91
CA ARG A 209 6.57 -4.95 0.37
C ARG A 209 5.70 -5.31 -0.84
N ARG A 210 4.50 -4.76 -0.96
CA ARG A 210 3.52 -5.10 -2.02
C ARG A 210 3.40 -4.04 -3.11
N GLY A 211 4.09 -2.92 -2.95
CA GLY A 211 3.92 -1.72 -3.77
C GLY A 211 2.48 -1.21 -3.73
N GLY A 212 1.79 -1.39 -2.59
CA GLY A 212 0.39 -1.03 -2.47
C GLY A 212 0.23 0.49 -2.58
N THR A 213 1.11 1.22 -1.90
CA THR A 213 1.18 2.68 -1.93
C THR A 213 1.52 3.17 -3.33
N TRP A 214 2.54 2.59 -3.96
CA TRP A 214 2.92 2.95 -5.34
C TRP A 214 1.85 2.66 -6.37
N LYS A 215 1.12 1.54 -6.25
CA LYS A 215 -0.01 1.23 -7.13
C LYS A 215 -1.18 2.18 -6.91
N LEU A 216 -1.46 2.53 -5.64
CA LEU A 216 -2.51 3.47 -5.31
C LEU A 216 -2.20 4.84 -5.89
N LEU A 217 -1.01 5.36 -5.59
CA LEU A 217 -0.48 6.63 -6.09
C LEU A 217 -0.48 6.65 -7.62
N GLY A 218 0.15 5.68 -8.27
CA GLY A 218 0.21 5.60 -9.73
C GLY A 218 -1.18 5.53 -10.37
N SER A 219 -2.14 4.86 -9.73
CA SER A 219 -3.50 4.81 -10.24
C SER A 219 -4.30 6.11 -10.00
N VAL A 220 -4.00 6.90 -8.97
CA VAL A 220 -4.58 8.25 -8.80
C VAL A 220 -3.96 9.22 -9.81
N VAL A 221 -2.63 9.22 -9.94
CA VAL A 221 -1.88 10.03 -10.91
C VAL A 221 -2.35 9.73 -12.34
N TYR A 222 -2.53 8.47 -12.68
CA TYR A 222 -3.01 8.08 -14.02
C TYR A 222 -4.44 8.57 -14.27
N ALA A 223 -5.33 8.44 -13.29
CA ALA A 223 -6.72 8.90 -13.39
C ALA A 223 -6.82 10.41 -13.62
N HIS A 224 -5.98 11.19 -12.94
CA HIS A 224 -5.94 12.66 -13.04
C HIS A 224 -4.77 13.17 -13.89
N SER A 225 -4.25 12.34 -14.81
CA SER A 225 -3.04 12.66 -15.57
C SER A 225 -3.21 13.90 -16.45
N LYS A 226 -4.38 14.07 -17.07
CA LYS A 226 -4.68 15.26 -17.90
C LYS A 226 -4.70 16.55 -17.07
N GLU A 227 -5.34 16.52 -15.91
CA GLU A 227 -5.43 17.67 -15.00
C GLU A 227 -4.03 18.06 -14.46
N LEU A 228 -3.23 17.06 -14.07
CA LEU A 228 -1.86 17.25 -13.62
C LEU A 228 -0.97 17.81 -14.73
N ILE A 229 -1.01 17.25 -15.95
CA ILE A 229 -0.22 17.73 -17.08
C ILE A 229 -0.58 19.19 -17.40
N THR A 230 -1.86 19.54 -17.43
CA THR A 230 -2.31 20.92 -17.68
C THR A 230 -1.82 21.88 -16.60
N ALA A 231 -1.93 21.51 -15.32
CA ALA A 231 -1.44 22.33 -14.21
C ALA A 231 0.08 22.55 -14.29
N TRP A 232 0.85 21.48 -14.54
CA TRP A 232 2.30 21.57 -14.72
C TRP A 232 2.68 22.41 -15.94
N TYR A 233 2.01 22.21 -17.07
CA TYR A 233 2.27 22.97 -18.30
C TYR A 233 2.07 24.48 -18.09
N ILE A 234 0.91 24.87 -17.53
CA ILE A 234 0.61 26.29 -17.30
C ILE A 234 1.54 26.86 -16.21
N GLY A 235 1.83 26.10 -15.15
CA GLY A 235 2.78 26.49 -14.10
C GLY A 235 4.19 26.74 -14.65
N PHE A 236 4.71 25.84 -15.49
CA PHE A 236 6.02 26.02 -16.12
C PHE A 236 6.04 27.17 -17.13
N LEU A 237 4.98 27.37 -17.91
CA LEU A 237 4.88 28.51 -18.80
C LEU A 237 4.90 29.83 -18.01
N CYS A 238 4.17 29.89 -16.89
CA CYS A 238 4.17 31.03 -15.97
C CYS A 238 5.56 31.25 -15.35
N LEU A 239 6.25 30.19 -14.91
CA LEU A 239 7.61 30.25 -14.37
C LEU A 239 8.59 30.88 -15.37
N ILE A 240 8.62 30.37 -16.60
CA ILE A 240 9.53 30.85 -17.65
C ILE A 240 9.24 32.32 -17.99
N LEU A 241 7.96 32.66 -18.18
CA LEU A 241 7.55 34.01 -18.57
C LEU A 241 7.79 35.03 -17.44
N ALA A 242 7.47 34.69 -16.19
CA ALA A 242 7.73 35.53 -15.03
C ALA A 242 9.23 35.78 -14.83
N SER A 243 10.04 34.72 -14.91
CA SER A 243 11.50 34.81 -14.75
C SER A 243 12.12 35.67 -15.86
N PHE A 244 11.66 35.53 -17.10
CA PHE A 244 12.16 36.32 -18.22
C PHE A 244 11.80 37.80 -18.12
N LEU A 245 10.56 38.12 -17.75
CA LEU A 245 10.12 39.51 -17.61
C LEU A 245 10.80 40.22 -16.44
N VAL A 246 10.92 39.55 -15.29
CA VAL A 246 11.63 40.11 -14.13
C VAL A 246 13.12 40.27 -14.43
N TYR A 247 13.76 39.29 -15.07
CA TYR A 247 15.14 39.41 -15.54
C TYR A 247 15.32 40.62 -16.46
N SER A 248 14.45 40.79 -17.46
CA SER A 248 14.57 41.88 -18.44
C SER A 248 14.47 43.27 -17.81
N VAL A 249 13.75 43.39 -16.69
CA VAL A 249 13.60 44.66 -15.96
C VAL A 249 14.70 44.86 -14.90
N GLU A 250 15.13 43.80 -14.24
CA GLU A 250 16.10 43.88 -13.13
C GLU A 250 17.56 43.80 -13.58
N LYS A 251 17.86 43.25 -14.76
CA LYS A 251 19.24 42.98 -15.23
C LYS A 251 20.17 44.19 -15.16
N GLU A 252 19.68 45.38 -15.48
CA GLU A 252 20.51 46.59 -15.53
C GLU A 252 20.64 47.30 -14.17
N SER A 253 19.78 46.96 -13.21
CA SER A 253 19.64 47.71 -11.95
C SER A 253 19.93 46.88 -10.70
N ASN A 254 20.09 45.56 -10.86
CA ASN A 254 20.25 44.65 -9.75
C ASN A 254 21.26 43.53 -10.10
N ASP A 255 22.40 43.56 -9.43
CA ASP A 255 23.47 42.55 -9.55
C ASP A 255 23.02 41.15 -9.07
N GLU A 256 21.85 41.02 -8.44
CA GLU A 256 21.29 39.70 -8.08
C GLU A 256 20.73 38.94 -9.30
N PHE A 257 20.45 39.64 -10.41
CA PHE A 257 19.88 39.10 -11.64
C PHE A 257 20.86 39.21 -12.83
N GLU A 258 22.12 38.79 -12.65
CA GLU A 258 23.14 38.81 -13.70
C GLU A 258 22.79 37.90 -14.88
N THR A 259 22.32 36.68 -14.59
CA THR A 259 22.00 35.68 -15.61
C THR A 259 20.52 35.31 -15.60
N TYR A 260 20.02 34.83 -16.74
CA TYR A 260 18.67 34.26 -16.80
C TYR A 260 18.48 33.06 -15.86
N ALA A 261 19.57 32.32 -15.56
CA ALA A 261 19.53 31.23 -14.60
C ALA A 261 19.24 31.72 -13.17
N ASP A 262 19.72 32.91 -12.81
CA ASP A 262 19.45 33.54 -11.52
C ASP A 262 17.99 33.92 -11.36
N ALA A 263 17.39 34.44 -12.43
CA ALA A 263 15.97 34.74 -12.48
C ALA A 263 15.10 33.49 -12.43
N LEU A 264 15.52 32.40 -13.09
CA LEU A 264 14.82 31.10 -13.00
C LEU A 264 14.88 30.50 -11.60
N TRP A 265 16.03 30.60 -10.92
CA TRP A 265 16.16 30.21 -9.52
C TRP A 265 15.18 31.00 -8.63
N TRP A 266 15.19 32.33 -8.77
CA TRP A 266 14.26 33.22 -8.06
C TRP A 266 12.80 32.85 -8.35
N GLY A 267 12.44 32.67 -9.61
CA GLY A 267 11.09 32.31 -10.03
C GLY A 267 10.64 30.98 -9.42
N LEU A 268 11.51 29.97 -9.40
CA LEU A 268 11.21 28.66 -8.82
C LEU A 268 10.97 28.76 -7.32
N ILE A 269 11.86 29.44 -6.58
CA ILE A 269 11.76 29.62 -5.12
C ILE A 269 10.54 30.46 -4.74
N THR A 270 10.18 31.45 -5.56
CA THR A 270 9.01 32.31 -5.34
C THR A 270 7.70 31.59 -5.64
N LEU A 271 7.56 30.93 -6.80
CA LEU A 271 6.33 30.24 -7.19
C LEU A 271 6.05 28.98 -6.37
N THR A 272 7.10 28.37 -5.80
CA THR A 272 6.95 27.26 -4.83
C THR A 272 6.74 27.74 -3.40
N THR A 273 6.63 29.06 -3.16
CA THR A 273 6.40 29.68 -1.85
C THR A 273 7.49 29.38 -0.80
N ILE A 274 8.71 29.07 -1.24
CA ILE A 274 9.85 28.85 -0.33
C ILE A 274 10.36 30.20 0.18
N GLY A 275 10.64 31.13 -0.74
CA GLY A 275 11.01 32.50 -0.43
C GLY A 275 12.25 32.66 0.45
N TYR A 276 13.40 32.12 0.04
CA TYR A 276 14.66 32.27 0.79
C TYR A 276 15.09 33.73 1.03
N GLY A 277 14.72 34.64 0.12
CA GLY A 277 15.06 36.06 0.21
C GLY A 277 16.50 36.40 -0.21
N ASP A 278 17.20 35.46 -0.83
CA ASP A 278 18.55 35.59 -1.37
C ASP A 278 18.61 36.43 -2.66
N LYS A 279 17.54 36.43 -3.45
CA LYS A 279 17.36 37.28 -4.64
C LYS A 279 15.99 37.92 -4.61
N VAL A 280 15.90 39.23 -4.77
CA VAL A 280 14.64 39.97 -4.73
C VAL A 280 14.62 41.13 -5.75
N PRO A 281 13.51 41.34 -6.49
CA PRO A 281 13.41 42.47 -7.39
C PRO A 281 13.42 43.80 -6.61
N LYS A 282 14.31 44.70 -7.01
CA LYS A 282 14.52 46.00 -6.36
C LYS A 282 13.72 47.10 -7.05
N THR A 283 13.54 47.02 -8.36
CA THR A 283 12.81 48.03 -9.12
C THR A 283 11.31 47.95 -8.86
N TRP A 284 10.62 49.09 -8.95
CA TRP A 284 9.16 49.11 -8.84
C TRP A 284 8.48 48.24 -9.90
N ASN A 285 8.95 48.32 -11.15
CA ASN A 285 8.41 47.54 -12.27
C ASN A 285 8.63 46.03 -12.07
N GLY A 286 9.83 45.63 -11.61
CA GLY A 286 10.15 44.24 -11.29
C GLY A 286 9.27 43.70 -10.16
N ARG A 287 9.04 44.52 -9.11
CA ARG A 287 8.12 44.17 -8.01
C ARG A 287 6.67 44.01 -8.47
N LEU A 288 6.18 44.89 -9.35
CA LEU A 288 4.82 44.81 -9.90
C LEU A 288 4.64 43.54 -10.74
N LEU A 289 5.60 43.22 -11.60
CA LEU A 289 5.62 41.99 -12.38
C LEU A 289 5.67 40.77 -11.46
N ALA A 290 6.60 40.75 -10.50
CA ALA A 290 6.75 39.69 -9.53
C ALA A 290 5.47 39.45 -8.73
N ALA A 291 4.81 40.50 -8.24
CA ALA A 291 3.56 40.38 -7.50
C ALA A 291 2.45 39.75 -8.36
N THR A 292 2.30 40.21 -9.60
CA THR A 292 1.26 39.71 -10.53
C THR A 292 1.49 38.24 -10.87
N PHE A 293 2.72 37.88 -11.25
CA PHE A 293 3.05 36.50 -11.60
C PHE A 293 3.09 35.58 -10.39
N SER A 294 3.45 36.07 -9.21
CA SER A 294 3.41 35.27 -7.98
C SER A 294 1.98 34.87 -7.63
N MET A 295 0.99 35.76 -7.78
CA MET A 295 -0.41 35.42 -7.53
C MET A 295 -0.90 34.29 -8.44
N ILE A 296 -0.54 34.35 -9.72
CA ILE A 296 -0.96 33.36 -10.72
C ILE A 296 -0.19 32.05 -10.55
N GLY A 297 1.14 32.12 -10.51
CA GLY A 297 2.00 30.94 -10.52
C GLY A 297 1.89 30.11 -9.25
N VAL A 298 1.75 30.73 -8.07
CA VAL A 298 1.54 30.00 -6.80
C VAL A 298 0.25 29.16 -6.87
N ALA A 299 -0.83 29.70 -7.45
CA ALA A 299 -2.07 28.95 -7.62
C ALA A 299 -1.85 27.69 -8.46
N PHE A 300 -1.14 27.78 -9.60
CA PHE A 300 -0.88 26.63 -10.46
C PHE A 300 0.08 25.60 -9.84
N PHE A 301 1.10 26.03 -9.10
CA PHE A 301 2.02 25.11 -8.40
C PHE A 301 1.35 24.42 -7.21
N ALA A 302 0.29 25.00 -6.62
CA ALA A 302 -0.49 24.37 -5.57
C ALA A 302 -1.51 23.33 -6.09
N LEU A 303 -1.96 23.44 -7.35
CA LEU A 303 -2.99 22.55 -7.93
C LEU A 303 -2.64 21.06 -7.87
N PRO A 304 -1.41 20.59 -8.20
CA PRO A 304 -1.08 19.17 -8.14
C PRO A 304 -1.33 18.54 -6.76
N ALA A 305 -1.01 19.26 -5.67
CA ALA A 305 -1.28 18.80 -4.31
C ALA A 305 -2.79 18.68 -4.05
N GLY A 306 -3.58 19.67 -4.48
CA GLY A 306 -5.04 19.66 -4.35
C GLY A 306 -5.72 18.55 -5.15
N ILE A 307 -5.31 18.33 -6.41
CA ILE A 307 -5.83 17.29 -7.30
C ILE A 307 -5.51 15.89 -6.75
N LEU A 308 -4.27 15.67 -6.29
CA LEU A 308 -3.90 14.40 -5.68
C LEU A 308 -4.65 14.17 -4.37
N GLY A 309 -4.77 15.19 -3.52
CA GLY A 309 -5.49 15.12 -2.25
C GLY A 309 -6.96 14.74 -2.43
N SER A 310 -7.67 15.40 -3.35
CA SER A 310 -9.07 15.08 -3.67
C SER A 310 -9.19 13.71 -4.34
N GLY A 311 -8.26 13.34 -5.24
CA GLY A 311 -8.21 12.04 -5.88
C GLY A 311 -8.03 10.87 -4.89
N PHE A 312 -7.20 11.05 -3.85
CA PHE A 312 -7.08 10.06 -2.77
C PHE A 312 -8.36 9.96 -1.94
N ALA A 313 -8.97 11.10 -1.58
CA ALA A 313 -10.21 11.11 -0.79
C ALA A 313 -11.36 10.38 -1.52
N LEU A 314 -11.56 10.69 -2.80
CA LEU A 314 -12.57 10.03 -3.64
C LEU A 314 -12.31 8.53 -3.78
N LYS A 315 -11.03 8.13 -3.92
CA LYS A 315 -10.67 6.72 -4.04
C LYS A 315 -10.88 5.94 -2.76
N VAL A 316 -10.62 6.54 -1.59
CA VAL A 316 -10.91 5.93 -0.30
C VAL A 316 -12.42 5.76 -0.12
N GLN A 317 -13.22 6.77 -0.50
CA GLN A 317 -14.68 6.70 -0.48
C GLN A 317 -15.21 5.59 -1.39
N GLU A 318 -14.67 5.48 -2.61
CA GLU A 318 -15.04 4.43 -3.57
C GLU A 318 -14.68 3.03 -3.04
N GLN A 319 -13.50 2.87 -2.43
CA GLN A 319 -13.12 1.62 -1.79
C GLN A 319 -14.04 1.25 -0.63
N HIS A 320 -14.52 2.23 0.14
CA HIS A 320 -15.48 1.96 1.21
C HIS A 320 -16.79 1.41 0.62
N ARG A 321 -17.30 2.02 -0.46
CA ARG A 321 -18.50 1.54 -1.18
C ARG A 321 -18.31 0.13 -1.74
N GLN A 322 -17.16 -0.16 -2.35
CA GLN A 322 -16.85 -1.50 -2.87
C GLN A 322 -16.76 -2.56 -1.77
N LYS A 323 -16.22 -2.24 -0.58
CA LYS A 323 -16.21 -3.17 0.56
C LYS A 323 -17.63 -3.61 0.96
N HIS A 324 -18.63 -2.74 0.85
CA HIS A 324 -20.03 -3.13 1.10
C HIS A 324 -20.53 -4.14 0.07
N PHE A 325 -20.19 -3.99 -1.21
CA PHE A 325 -20.50 -4.98 -2.25
C PHE A 325 -19.73 -6.29 -2.06
N GLU A 326 -18.43 -6.23 -1.71
CA GLU A 326 -17.62 -7.42 -1.46
C GLU A 326 -18.14 -8.26 -0.29
N LYS A 327 -18.66 -7.61 0.77
CA LYS A 327 -19.33 -8.31 1.88
C LYS A 327 -20.54 -9.13 1.39
N ARG A 328 -21.24 -8.68 0.34
CA ARG A 328 -22.39 -9.40 -0.25
C ARG A 328 -21.97 -10.54 -1.20
N ARG A 329 -20.74 -10.50 -1.75
CA ARG A 329 -20.24 -11.53 -2.67
C ARG A 329 -20.10 -12.91 -2.01
N ASN A 330 -19.66 -12.96 -0.75
CA ASN A 330 -19.49 -14.23 -0.04
C ASN A 330 -20.83 -14.95 0.24
N PRO A 331 -21.88 -14.28 0.77
CA PRO A 331 -23.22 -14.86 0.87
C PRO A 331 -23.79 -15.31 -0.48
N ALA A 332 -23.63 -14.49 -1.54
CA ALA A 332 -24.12 -14.86 -2.87
C ALA A 332 -23.43 -16.12 -3.41
N ALA A 333 -22.11 -16.22 -3.27
CA ALA A 333 -21.38 -17.43 -3.63
C ALA A 333 -21.82 -18.65 -2.79
N GLY A 334 -22.09 -18.44 -1.49
CA GLY A 334 -22.64 -19.46 -0.60
C GLY A 334 -24.03 -19.95 -1.04
N LEU A 335 -24.90 -19.04 -1.47
CA LEU A 335 -26.23 -19.36 -1.98
C LEU A 335 -26.15 -20.22 -3.26
N ILE A 336 -25.31 -19.82 -4.22
CA ILE A 336 -25.13 -20.59 -5.48
C ILE A 336 -24.60 -21.99 -5.18
N GLN A 337 -23.60 -22.10 -4.31
CA GLN A 337 -23.06 -23.41 -3.90
C GLN A 337 -24.10 -24.25 -3.16
N GLY A 338 -24.90 -23.64 -2.29
CA GLY A 338 -26.00 -24.31 -1.59
C GLY A 338 -27.07 -24.81 -2.56
N ALA A 339 -27.50 -23.97 -3.49
CA ALA A 339 -28.49 -24.31 -4.51
C ALA A 339 -28.01 -25.46 -5.42
N TRP A 340 -26.73 -25.43 -5.85
CA TRP A 340 -26.16 -26.52 -6.64
C TRP A 340 -26.06 -27.83 -5.84
N ARG A 341 -25.64 -27.77 -4.56
CA ARG A 341 -25.61 -28.96 -3.69
C ARG A 341 -27.00 -29.55 -3.50
N PHE A 342 -28.03 -28.72 -3.34
CA PHE A 342 -29.43 -29.17 -3.26
C PHE A 342 -29.89 -29.81 -4.57
N TYR A 343 -29.60 -29.17 -5.71
CA TYR A 343 -29.90 -29.73 -7.03
C TYR A 343 -29.22 -31.10 -7.26
N ALA A 344 -27.97 -31.25 -6.81
CA ALA A 344 -27.20 -32.49 -6.93
C ALA A 344 -27.67 -33.61 -5.98
N THR A 345 -28.57 -33.33 -5.02
CA THR A 345 -29.15 -34.37 -4.14
C THR A 345 -30.37 -35.09 -4.73
N ASN A 346 -30.77 -34.79 -5.96
CA ASN A 346 -31.90 -35.45 -6.60
C ASN A 346 -31.60 -36.93 -6.90
N LEU A 347 -32.36 -37.86 -6.30
CA LEU A 347 -32.17 -39.30 -6.46
C LEU A 347 -32.35 -39.80 -7.90
N SER A 348 -33.07 -39.08 -8.76
CA SER A 348 -33.23 -39.45 -10.16
C SER A 348 -31.99 -39.16 -11.02
N ARG A 349 -31.01 -38.42 -10.49
CA ARG A 349 -29.80 -38.00 -11.21
C ARG A 349 -28.57 -38.70 -10.66
N THR A 350 -28.31 -39.90 -11.19
CA THR A 350 -27.16 -40.74 -10.82
C THR A 350 -25.83 -40.28 -11.43
N ASP A 351 -25.86 -39.30 -12.34
CA ASP A 351 -24.69 -38.67 -12.98
C ASP A 351 -23.94 -37.71 -12.04
N LEU A 352 -24.61 -37.17 -11.02
CA LEU A 352 -24.09 -36.14 -10.11
C LEU A 352 -23.44 -36.72 -8.85
N LEU A 353 -22.48 -37.63 -9.02
CA LEU A 353 -21.79 -38.36 -7.94
C LEU A 353 -20.92 -37.48 -7.04
N SER A 354 -20.46 -36.32 -7.50
CA SER A 354 -19.46 -35.51 -6.78
C SER A 354 -19.90 -35.04 -5.39
N THR A 355 -21.18 -34.78 -5.20
CA THR A 355 -21.73 -34.38 -3.90
C THR A 355 -21.83 -35.58 -2.96
N TRP A 356 -22.27 -36.72 -3.49
CA TRP A 356 -22.37 -37.98 -2.75
C TRP A 356 -20.98 -38.52 -2.38
N ASP A 357 -20.02 -38.54 -3.29
CA ASP A 357 -18.61 -38.89 -3.03
C ASP A 357 -18.03 -38.07 -1.87
N PHE A 358 -18.30 -36.76 -1.82
CA PHE A 358 -17.85 -35.91 -0.72
C PHE A 358 -18.47 -36.35 0.61
N TYR A 359 -19.79 -36.58 0.66
CA TYR A 359 -20.46 -37.02 1.88
C TYR A 359 -20.08 -38.44 2.26
N GLU A 360 -19.98 -39.40 1.34
CA GLU A 360 -19.53 -40.77 1.59
C GLU A 360 -18.10 -40.80 2.15
N GLN A 361 -17.19 -40.00 1.59
CA GLN A 361 -15.84 -39.83 2.15
C GLN A 361 -15.85 -39.19 3.55
N THR A 362 -16.87 -38.42 3.88
CA THR A 362 -17.02 -37.73 5.17
C THR A 362 -17.78 -38.56 6.21
N VAL A 363 -18.70 -39.43 5.77
CA VAL A 363 -19.62 -40.28 6.55
C VAL A 363 -19.05 -41.66 6.82
N ALA A 364 -17.87 -42.02 6.26
CA ALA A 364 -17.11 -43.22 6.64
C ALA A 364 -16.66 -43.17 8.12
N VAL A 365 -17.62 -43.40 9.02
CA VAL A 365 -17.48 -43.76 10.42
C VAL A 365 -17.61 -45.28 10.46
N PRO A 366 -16.69 -46.00 11.13
CA PRO A 366 -16.72 -47.45 11.22
C PRO A 366 -17.85 -47.87 12.16
N MET A 367 -19.01 -48.21 11.61
CA MET A 367 -20.03 -48.97 12.31
C MET A 367 -20.12 -50.31 11.59
N TYR A 368 -19.97 -51.39 12.37
CA TYR A 368 -19.73 -52.78 11.98
C TYR A 368 -18.27 -53.12 11.65
N ARG A 369 -17.57 -53.50 12.72
CA ARG A 369 -16.58 -54.57 12.67
C ARG A 369 -17.11 -55.73 13.49
#